data_AF-A0A822V9Q6-F1
#
_entry.id   AF-A0A822V9Q6-F1
#
_cell.length_a   1.000
_cell.length_b   1.000
_cell.length_c   1.000
_cell.angle_alpha   90.00
_cell.angle_beta   90.00
_cell.angle_gamma   90.00
#
_symmetry.space_group_name_H-M   'P 1'
#
loop_
_entity.id
_entity.type
_entity.pdbx_description
1 polymer ?
#
loop_
_entity_poly.entity_id
_entity_poly.type
_entity_poly.pdbx_seq_one_letter_code
_entity_poly.pdbx_strand_id
1 'polypeptide(L)'
;MPALRTRVYIDGYNLYYGCLRKTAFKWLDVLTLFETQILPSILYRPSPDAPPATMTLHPDCAIKYFTAKIIESAAKGEDSVSSQAQYHNALTTHCGGRLSFVMGNYSLYKANQHIVPADDPKRWPRDCDKIQVWKLEEKQSDVNLAIHLYDDALSGDVDQVVLVTNDTDLTPALEMLQARCPHIIRGLVIPTRKVGAGGDLEREANVSLAKLAHWVRRHISDDELRASQLPDVVPGRRRASIKPHSWYAKPHHLARMLEMARPVLRTEGEVLKWARRESTHLGGRRPIDLIETDAGADAVFDYIEAYIREQLDKAGDQDDLSSKS
;
A
#
# COMPACT_ATOMS: atom_id res chain seq x y z
N MET A 1 -31.24 -11.70 5.46
CA MET A 1 -30.50 -12.35 4.36
C MET A 1 -29.14 -12.77 4.89
N PRO A 2 -28.57 -13.91 4.46
CA PRO A 2 -27.20 -14.27 4.82
C PRO A 2 -26.22 -13.21 4.30
N ALA A 3 -25.06 -13.08 4.96
CA ALA A 3 -24.01 -12.18 4.50
C ALA A 3 -23.47 -12.61 3.14
N LEU A 4 -23.19 -11.65 2.26
CA LEU A 4 -22.64 -11.92 0.93
C LEU A 4 -21.21 -12.45 1.07
N ARG A 5 -20.96 -13.66 0.55
CA ARG A 5 -19.60 -14.22 0.44
C ARG A 5 -18.83 -13.41 -0.60
N THR A 6 -17.85 -12.66 -0.13
CA THR A 6 -17.21 -11.60 -0.91
C THR A 6 -15.76 -11.93 -1.20
N ARG A 7 -15.33 -11.76 -2.45
CA ARG A 7 -13.91 -11.80 -2.83
C ARG A 7 -13.48 -10.49 -3.46
N VAL A 8 -12.30 -10.01 -3.06
CA VAL A 8 -11.74 -8.73 -3.50
C VAL A 8 -10.62 -8.97 -4.51
N TYR A 9 -10.64 -8.21 -5.60
CA TYR A 9 -9.67 -8.26 -6.69
C TYR A 9 -8.94 -6.94 -6.72
N ILE A 10 -7.66 -6.95 -6.31
CA ILE A 10 -6.85 -5.75 -6.19
C ILE A 10 -5.96 -5.61 -7.42
N ASP A 11 -6.21 -4.57 -8.21
CA ASP A 11 -5.22 -4.07 -9.16
C ASP A 11 -4.12 -3.34 -8.37
N GLY A 12 -2.98 -4.01 -8.24
CA GLY A 12 -1.86 -3.53 -7.45
C GLY A 12 -1.25 -2.23 -7.95
N TYR A 13 -1.34 -1.95 -9.25
CA TYR A 13 -0.82 -0.72 -9.84
C TYR A 13 -1.76 0.44 -9.62
N ASN A 14 -3.05 0.24 -9.86
CA ASN A 14 -4.05 1.27 -9.59
C ASN A 14 -4.05 1.64 -8.10
N LEU A 15 -3.99 0.63 -7.21
CA LEU A 15 -3.85 0.85 -5.77
C LEU A 15 -2.56 1.61 -5.43
N TYR A 16 -1.41 1.15 -5.92
CA TYR A 16 -0.13 1.79 -5.61
C TYR A 16 -0.10 3.23 -6.10
N TYR A 17 -0.41 3.50 -7.36
CA TYR A 17 -0.32 4.83 -7.93
C TYR A 17 -1.44 5.78 -7.47
N GLY A 18 -2.59 5.25 -7.06
CA GLY A 18 -3.74 6.05 -6.65
C GLY A 18 -3.82 6.34 -5.15
N CYS A 19 -3.28 5.45 -4.29
CA CYS A 19 -3.38 5.59 -2.83
C CYS A 19 -2.03 5.57 -2.09
N LEU A 20 -1.02 4.84 -2.59
CA LEU A 20 0.16 4.50 -1.78
C LEU A 20 1.43 5.26 -2.19
N ARG A 21 1.53 5.64 -3.46
CA ARG A 21 2.70 6.34 -3.99
C ARG A 21 2.81 7.70 -3.32
N LYS A 22 4.02 8.05 -2.88
CA LYS A 22 4.33 9.28 -2.12
C LYS A 22 3.61 9.40 -0.78
N THR A 23 3.13 8.30 -0.21
CA THR A 23 2.59 8.27 1.16
C THR A 23 3.42 7.34 2.05
N ALA A 24 3.20 7.42 3.36
CA ALA A 24 3.77 6.50 4.33
C ALA A 24 2.99 5.17 4.45
N PHE A 25 1.88 5.04 3.71
CA PHE A 25 0.93 3.94 3.85
C PHE A 25 1.26 2.71 3.00
N LYS A 26 2.48 2.62 2.46
CA LYS A 26 2.90 1.51 1.59
C LYS A 26 2.92 0.15 2.33
N TRP A 27 3.05 0.14 3.65
CA TRP A 27 3.05 -1.07 4.50
C TRP A 27 1.62 -1.50 4.87
N LEU A 28 0.73 -1.52 3.87
CA LEU A 28 -0.72 -1.69 4.04
C LEU A 28 -1.12 -3.15 4.25
N ASP A 29 -1.88 -3.44 5.29
CA ASP A 29 -2.65 -4.66 5.44
C ASP A 29 -3.96 -4.54 4.67
N VAL A 30 -3.95 -5.04 3.44
CA VAL A 30 -5.15 -5.03 2.59
C VAL A 30 -6.26 -5.93 3.12
N LEU A 31 -5.96 -6.97 3.90
CA LEU A 31 -6.99 -7.82 4.47
C LEU A 31 -7.78 -7.03 5.53
N THR A 32 -7.07 -6.45 6.49
CA THR A 32 -7.67 -5.59 7.53
C THR A 32 -8.39 -4.40 6.93
N LEU A 33 -7.82 -3.77 5.89
CA LEU A 33 -8.47 -2.65 5.18
C LEU A 33 -9.87 -3.05 4.70
N PHE A 34 -10.00 -4.15 3.97
CA PHE A 34 -11.30 -4.55 3.43
C PHE A 34 -12.23 -5.11 4.49
N GLU A 35 -11.71 -5.92 5.42
CA GLU A 35 -12.51 -6.60 6.44
C GLU A 35 -13.09 -5.64 7.48
N THR A 36 -12.30 -4.65 7.91
CA THR A 36 -12.67 -3.80 9.06
C THR A 36 -13.07 -2.39 8.67
N GLN A 37 -12.56 -1.86 7.55
CA GLN A 37 -12.81 -0.47 7.14
C GLN A 37 -13.78 -0.40 5.96
N ILE A 38 -13.43 -1.04 4.84
CA ILE A 38 -14.14 -0.83 3.57
C ILE A 38 -15.51 -1.48 3.57
N LEU A 39 -15.58 -2.81 3.65
CA LEU A 39 -16.84 -3.54 3.46
C LEU A 39 -17.91 -3.18 4.52
N PRO A 40 -17.56 -3.01 5.82
CA PRO A 40 -18.53 -2.59 6.82
C PRO A 40 -19.14 -1.20 6.57
N SER A 41 -18.45 -0.33 5.82
CA SER A 41 -18.95 1.03 5.50
C SER A 41 -19.94 1.07 4.32
N ILE A 42 -20.11 -0.04 3.58
CA ILE A 42 -20.94 -0.06 2.37
C ILE A 42 -22.42 -0.23 2.72
N LEU A 43 -23.25 0.73 2.27
CA LEU A 43 -24.69 0.75 2.52
C LEU A 43 -25.53 0.17 1.36
N TYR A 44 -24.98 -0.79 0.61
CA TYR A 44 -25.66 -1.40 -0.53
C TYR A 44 -26.93 -2.13 -0.09
N ARG A 45 -28.05 -1.88 -0.79
CA ARG A 45 -29.35 -2.53 -0.55
C ARG A 45 -29.78 -3.30 -1.79
N PRO A 46 -30.03 -4.63 -1.69
CA PRO A 46 -30.49 -5.43 -2.81
C PRO A 46 -31.87 -5.02 -3.33
N SER A 47 -32.71 -4.44 -2.47
CA SER A 47 -33.97 -3.80 -2.83
C SER A 47 -34.21 -2.58 -1.94
N PRO A 48 -35.04 -1.60 -2.35
CA PRO A 48 -35.27 -0.37 -1.60
C PRO A 48 -35.69 -0.57 -0.14
N ASP A 49 -36.54 -1.58 0.11
CA ASP A 49 -37.09 -1.87 1.43
C ASP A 49 -36.23 -2.80 2.29
N ALA A 50 -35.20 -3.42 1.70
CA ALA A 50 -34.31 -4.32 2.43
C ALA A 50 -33.31 -3.52 3.30
N PRO A 51 -32.90 -4.06 4.47
CA PRO A 51 -31.77 -3.52 5.20
C PRO A 51 -30.48 -3.61 4.36
N PRO A 52 -29.44 -2.79 4.66
CA PRO A 52 -28.15 -2.91 4.00
C PRO A 52 -27.61 -4.35 4.07
N ALA A 53 -27.08 -4.83 2.95
CA ALA A 53 -26.49 -6.15 2.89
C ALA A 53 -25.20 -6.18 3.71
N THR A 54 -25.03 -7.22 4.53
CA THR A 54 -23.77 -7.51 5.19
C THR A 54 -22.86 -8.29 4.24
N MET A 55 -21.55 -8.08 4.36
CA MET A 55 -20.54 -8.68 3.49
C MET A 55 -19.48 -9.35 4.36
N THR A 56 -19.16 -10.60 4.03
CA THR A 56 -18.11 -11.36 4.71
C THR A 56 -17.09 -11.81 3.68
N LEU A 57 -15.82 -11.54 3.92
CA LEU A 57 -14.75 -12.00 3.06
C LEU A 57 -14.69 -13.52 3.01
N HIS A 58 -14.48 -14.08 1.82
CA HIS A 58 -14.40 -15.52 1.62
C HIS A 58 -13.31 -16.13 2.53
N PRO A 59 -13.57 -17.28 3.18
CA PRO A 59 -12.68 -17.83 4.20
C PRO A 59 -11.34 -18.30 3.63
N ASP A 60 -11.33 -19.00 2.49
CA ASP A 60 -10.10 -19.58 1.94
C ASP A 60 -9.26 -18.59 1.13
N CYS A 61 -9.89 -17.77 0.29
CA CYS A 61 -9.23 -16.76 -0.53
C CYS A 61 -10.09 -15.49 -0.53
N ALA A 62 -9.83 -14.59 0.40
CA ALA A 62 -10.51 -13.31 0.54
C ALA A 62 -10.07 -12.32 -0.54
N ILE A 63 -8.77 -12.32 -0.87
CA ILE A 63 -8.15 -11.32 -1.75
C ILE A 63 -7.30 -12.02 -2.82
N LYS A 64 -7.53 -11.63 -4.09
CA LYS A 64 -6.60 -11.87 -5.20
C LYS A 64 -5.91 -10.55 -5.55
N TYR A 65 -4.60 -10.51 -5.40
CA TYR A 65 -3.77 -9.31 -5.61
C TYR A 65 -2.98 -9.45 -6.92
N PHE A 66 -3.29 -8.61 -7.90
CA PHE A 66 -2.70 -8.63 -9.24
C PHE A 66 -1.54 -7.63 -9.33
N THR A 67 -0.34 -8.10 -9.66
CA THR A 67 0.87 -7.27 -9.69
C THR A 67 1.99 -7.95 -10.48
N ALA A 68 3.13 -7.28 -10.69
CA ALA A 68 4.34 -7.91 -11.21
C ALA A 68 5.55 -7.61 -10.31
N LYS A 69 6.54 -8.51 -10.32
CA LYS A 69 7.80 -8.30 -9.58
C LYS A 69 8.60 -7.19 -10.24
N ILE A 70 9.03 -6.20 -9.47
CA ILE A 70 9.91 -5.14 -9.95
C ILE A 70 11.20 -5.77 -10.50
N ILE A 71 11.60 -5.36 -11.69
CA ILE A 71 12.89 -5.70 -12.27
C ILE A 71 13.95 -4.70 -11.81
N GLU A 72 15.11 -5.21 -11.40
CA GLU A 72 16.21 -4.41 -10.86
C GLU A 72 16.67 -3.31 -11.82
N SER A 73 16.81 -3.64 -13.10
CA SER A 73 17.24 -2.71 -14.17
C SER A 73 16.27 -1.55 -14.44
N ALA A 74 15.05 -1.60 -13.91
CA ALA A 74 14.06 -0.51 -14.02
C ALA A 74 13.57 -0.02 -12.65
N ALA A 75 14.22 -0.42 -11.56
CA ALA A 75 13.93 0.06 -10.22
C ALA A 75 14.24 1.56 -10.12
N LYS A 76 13.32 2.33 -9.53
CA LYS A 76 13.49 3.79 -9.34
C LYS A 76 14.22 4.16 -8.06
N GLY A 77 14.27 3.26 -7.09
CA GLY A 77 15.01 3.42 -5.83
C GLY A 77 15.80 2.16 -5.53
N GLU A 78 16.95 2.32 -4.88
CA GLU A 78 17.91 1.26 -4.58
C GLU A 78 17.30 0.08 -3.82
N ASP A 79 16.30 0.35 -2.97
CA ASP A 79 15.63 -0.67 -2.16
C ASP A 79 14.27 -1.10 -2.73
N SER A 80 13.91 -0.73 -3.97
CA SER A 80 12.56 -0.99 -4.50
C SER A 80 12.24 -2.48 -4.60
N VAL A 81 13.19 -3.28 -5.12
CA VAL A 81 13.03 -4.72 -5.30
C VAL A 81 12.93 -5.43 -3.94
N SER A 82 13.84 -5.08 -3.01
CA SER A 82 13.84 -5.67 -1.67
C SER A 82 12.61 -5.25 -0.86
N SER A 83 12.17 -4.00 -0.96
CA SER A 83 10.97 -3.48 -0.30
C SER A 83 9.70 -4.20 -0.77
N GLN A 84 9.54 -4.38 -2.09
CA GLN A 84 8.39 -5.13 -2.63
C GLN A 84 8.41 -6.58 -2.15
N ALA A 85 9.59 -7.23 -2.18
CA ALA A 85 9.72 -8.60 -1.68
C ALA A 85 9.36 -8.70 -0.19
N GLN A 86 9.81 -7.76 0.64
CA GLN A 86 9.43 -7.71 2.07
C GLN A 86 7.92 -7.56 2.24
N TYR A 87 7.28 -6.70 1.46
CA TYR A 87 5.84 -6.49 1.54
C TYR A 87 5.03 -7.71 1.11
N HIS A 88 5.39 -8.34 -0.02
CA HIS A 88 4.70 -9.55 -0.49
C HIS A 88 4.86 -10.70 0.51
N ASN A 89 6.06 -10.88 1.08
CA ASN A 89 6.31 -11.88 2.11
C ASN A 89 5.53 -11.61 3.41
N ALA A 90 5.46 -10.33 3.81
CA ALA A 90 4.69 -9.90 4.97
C ALA A 90 3.21 -10.22 4.80
N LEU A 91 2.59 -9.81 3.70
CA LEU A 91 1.18 -10.11 3.40
C LEU A 91 0.92 -11.61 3.31
N THR A 92 1.77 -12.35 2.60
CA THR A 92 1.61 -13.82 2.45
C THR A 92 1.58 -14.51 3.82
N THR A 93 2.45 -14.08 4.73
CA THR A 93 2.54 -14.66 6.07
C THR A 93 1.40 -14.18 6.96
N HIS A 94 1.14 -12.87 6.97
CA HIS A 94 0.16 -12.24 7.84
C HIS A 94 -1.27 -12.66 7.52
N CYS A 95 -1.62 -12.75 6.23
CA CYS A 95 -2.97 -13.10 5.79
C CYS A 95 -3.26 -14.61 5.86
N GLY A 96 -2.29 -15.45 6.24
CA GLY A 96 -2.54 -16.87 6.57
C GLY A 96 -3.20 -17.70 5.47
N GLY A 97 -2.91 -17.41 4.20
CA GLY A 97 -3.52 -18.07 3.04
C GLY A 97 -4.77 -17.38 2.47
N ARG A 98 -5.35 -16.40 3.16
CA ARG A 98 -6.54 -15.63 2.70
C ARG A 98 -6.22 -14.63 1.58
N LEU A 99 -4.95 -14.42 1.27
CA LEU A 99 -4.49 -13.57 0.18
C LEU A 99 -3.64 -14.37 -0.80
N SER A 100 -3.96 -14.27 -2.08
CA SER A 100 -3.19 -14.87 -3.18
C SER A 100 -2.66 -13.80 -4.12
N PHE A 101 -1.39 -13.89 -4.49
CA PHE A 101 -0.79 -13.05 -5.52
C PHE A 101 -0.93 -13.70 -6.90
N VAL A 102 -1.45 -12.95 -7.86
CA VAL A 102 -1.48 -13.35 -9.28
C VAL A 102 -0.49 -12.49 -10.03
N MET A 103 0.58 -13.12 -10.52
CA MET A 103 1.74 -12.41 -11.05
C MET A 103 1.65 -12.22 -12.57
N GLY A 104 1.67 -10.98 -13.01
CA GLY A 104 2.09 -10.60 -14.36
C GLY A 104 3.61 -10.57 -14.47
N ASN A 105 4.10 -9.97 -15.55
CA ASN A 105 5.53 -9.77 -15.76
C ASN A 105 5.84 -8.39 -16.35
N TYR A 106 7.08 -7.95 -16.19
CA TYR A 106 7.58 -6.78 -16.90
C TYR A 106 8.36 -7.20 -18.13
N SER A 107 8.17 -6.44 -19.20
CA SER A 107 8.95 -6.50 -20.42
C SER A 107 9.73 -5.20 -20.56
N LEU A 108 11.05 -5.28 -20.38
CA LEU A 108 11.98 -4.18 -20.65
C LEU A 108 12.65 -4.40 -22.01
N TYR A 109 12.41 -3.51 -22.96
CA TYR A 109 12.94 -3.63 -24.31
C TYR A 109 13.22 -2.26 -24.94
N LYS A 110 14.02 -2.25 -26.00
CA LYS A 110 14.29 -1.04 -26.79
C LYS A 110 13.20 -0.88 -27.83
N ALA A 111 12.59 0.30 -27.91
CA ALA A 111 11.56 0.64 -28.88
C ALA A 111 11.87 1.96 -29.58
N ASN A 112 11.57 2.05 -30.87
CA ASN A 112 11.62 3.32 -31.60
C ASN A 112 10.32 4.07 -31.34
N GLN A 113 10.40 5.27 -30.76
CA GLN A 113 9.26 6.14 -30.49
C GLN A 113 9.39 7.45 -31.27
N HIS A 114 8.26 7.99 -31.70
CA HIS A 114 8.23 9.26 -32.41
C HIS A 114 8.58 10.41 -31.46
N ILE A 115 9.49 11.27 -31.92
CA ILE A 115 9.86 12.51 -31.23
C ILE A 115 8.73 13.51 -31.44
N VAL A 116 8.37 14.27 -30.41
CA VAL A 116 7.48 15.44 -30.57
C VAL A 116 8.35 16.60 -31.03
N PRO A 117 8.22 17.07 -32.29
CA PRO A 117 9.13 18.06 -32.84
C PRO A 117 8.83 19.45 -32.25
N ALA A 118 9.89 20.21 -31.93
CA ALA A 118 9.77 21.48 -31.22
C ALA A 118 9.19 22.62 -32.10
N ASP A 119 9.41 22.54 -33.40
CA ASP A 119 8.92 23.49 -34.41
C ASP A 119 7.42 23.30 -34.72
N ASP A 120 6.92 22.07 -34.64
CA ASP A 120 5.50 21.76 -34.86
C ASP A 120 5.01 20.60 -33.99
N PRO A 121 4.64 20.85 -32.71
CA PRO A 121 4.17 19.80 -31.80
C PRO A 121 2.87 19.10 -32.22
N LYS A 122 2.15 19.63 -33.24
CA LYS A 122 0.91 19.04 -33.78
C LYS A 122 1.15 18.15 -34.99
N ARG A 123 2.39 18.09 -35.50
CA ARG A 123 2.77 17.18 -36.58
C ARG A 123 2.34 15.77 -36.21
N TRP A 124 1.73 15.07 -37.18
CA TRP A 124 1.24 13.72 -36.92
C TRP A 124 2.42 12.82 -36.59
N PRO A 125 2.30 11.94 -35.56
CA PRO A 125 3.43 11.13 -35.12
C PRO A 125 4.11 10.37 -36.26
N ARG A 126 3.35 9.82 -37.22
CA ARG A 126 3.88 9.07 -38.37
C ARG A 126 4.87 9.87 -39.24
N ASP A 127 4.78 11.20 -39.22
CA ASP A 127 5.59 12.14 -40.00
C ASP A 127 6.75 12.73 -39.15
N CYS A 128 6.95 12.23 -37.94
CA CYS A 128 8.02 12.64 -37.04
C CYS A 128 9.19 11.63 -37.02
N ASP A 129 10.40 12.14 -36.79
CA ASP A 129 11.59 11.33 -36.54
C ASP A 129 11.39 10.39 -35.35
N LYS A 130 12.15 9.29 -35.35
CA LYS A 130 12.12 8.29 -34.29
C LYS A 130 13.42 8.29 -33.50
N ILE A 131 13.32 8.10 -32.20
CA ILE A 131 14.45 7.84 -31.31
C ILE A 131 14.26 6.50 -30.60
N GLN A 132 15.37 5.80 -30.37
CA GLN A 132 15.35 4.55 -29.61
C GLN A 132 15.31 4.86 -28.11
N VAL A 133 14.28 4.37 -27.43
CA VAL A 133 14.09 4.50 -25.99
C VAL A 133 13.97 3.14 -25.32
N TRP A 134 14.27 3.07 -24.03
CA TRP A 134 13.90 1.93 -23.21
C TRP A 134 12.42 2.05 -22.84
N LYS A 135 11.64 1.02 -23.16
CA LYS A 135 10.25 0.87 -22.72
C LYS A 135 10.15 -0.23 -21.67
N LEU A 136 9.51 0.10 -20.56
CA LEU A 136 9.08 -0.83 -19.55
C LEU A 136 7.57 -0.99 -19.65
N GLU A 137 7.10 -2.18 -19.96
CA GLU A 137 5.67 -2.49 -20.04
C GLU A 137 5.33 -3.61 -19.07
N GLU A 138 4.27 -3.40 -18.30
CA GLU A 138 3.61 -4.45 -17.53
C GLU A 138 2.76 -5.29 -18.49
N LYS A 139 2.72 -6.60 -18.25
CA LYS A 139 1.98 -7.54 -19.09
C LYS A 139 1.21 -8.52 -18.22
N GLN A 140 0.01 -8.84 -18.72
CA GLN A 140 -0.90 -9.89 -18.23
C GLN A 140 -1.70 -9.54 -16.97
N SER A 141 -1.43 -8.47 -16.21
CA SER A 141 -2.21 -8.20 -14.99
C SER A 141 -3.70 -8.05 -15.25
N ASP A 142 -4.11 -7.24 -16.24
CA ASP A 142 -5.54 -7.00 -16.52
C ASP A 142 -6.25 -8.25 -17.06
N VAL A 143 -5.57 -9.00 -17.94
CA VAL A 143 -6.07 -10.26 -18.49
C VAL A 143 -6.26 -11.29 -17.39
N ASN A 144 -5.27 -11.43 -16.50
CA ASN A 144 -5.35 -12.33 -15.35
C ASN A 144 -6.49 -11.91 -14.42
N LEU A 145 -6.64 -10.61 -14.14
CA LEU A 145 -7.73 -10.09 -13.31
C LEU A 145 -9.09 -10.46 -13.89
N ALA A 146 -9.31 -10.20 -15.18
CA ALA A 146 -10.56 -10.52 -15.86
C ALA A 146 -10.86 -12.03 -15.84
N ILE A 147 -9.87 -12.88 -16.12
CA ILE A 147 -10.06 -14.35 -16.14
C ILE A 147 -10.39 -14.88 -14.74
N HIS A 148 -9.64 -14.48 -13.72
CA HIS A 148 -9.88 -14.94 -12.35
C HIS A 148 -11.21 -14.43 -11.78
N LEU A 149 -11.60 -13.21 -12.13
CA LEU A 149 -12.90 -12.65 -11.77
C LEU A 149 -14.04 -13.51 -12.33
N TYR A 150 -13.93 -13.91 -13.60
CA TYR A 150 -14.95 -14.69 -14.28
C TYR A 150 -15.00 -16.14 -13.81
N ASP A 151 -13.84 -16.77 -13.60
CA ASP A 151 -13.73 -18.13 -13.04
C ASP A 151 -14.43 -18.24 -11.68
N ASP A 152 -14.13 -17.31 -10.77
CA ASP A 152 -14.73 -17.28 -9.44
C ASP A 152 -16.23 -16.96 -9.47
N ALA A 153 -16.67 -16.07 -10.37
CA ALA A 153 -18.07 -15.74 -10.53
C ALA A 153 -18.91 -16.91 -11.07
N LEU A 154 -18.29 -17.84 -11.79
CA LEU A 154 -18.93 -19.04 -12.31
C LEU A 154 -18.88 -20.23 -11.34
N SER A 155 -18.01 -20.20 -10.33
CA SER A 155 -17.84 -21.33 -9.41
C SER A 155 -19.02 -21.52 -8.45
N GLY A 156 -19.78 -20.44 -8.16
CA GLY A 156 -20.85 -20.43 -7.17
C GLY A 156 -20.38 -20.26 -5.72
N ASP A 157 -19.07 -20.06 -5.50
CA ASP A 157 -18.48 -19.93 -4.16
C ASP A 157 -18.57 -18.51 -3.59
N VAL A 158 -18.84 -17.53 -4.44
CA VAL A 158 -18.98 -16.12 -4.07
C VAL A 158 -20.35 -15.59 -4.47
N ASP A 159 -20.89 -14.70 -3.65
CA ASP A 159 -22.11 -13.94 -3.96
C ASP A 159 -21.76 -12.53 -4.43
N GLN A 160 -20.54 -12.07 -4.13
CA GLN A 160 -20.05 -10.76 -4.48
C GLN A 160 -18.58 -10.79 -4.92
N VAL A 161 -18.29 -10.02 -5.96
CA VAL A 161 -16.94 -9.65 -6.37
C VAL A 161 -16.73 -8.15 -6.18
N VAL A 162 -15.57 -7.76 -5.63
CA VAL A 162 -15.21 -6.36 -5.42
C VAL A 162 -13.94 -6.06 -6.21
N LEU A 163 -14.03 -5.23 -7.25
CA LEU A 163 -12.87 -4.79 -8.01
C LEU A 163 -12.30 -3.51 -7.37
N VAL A 164 -10.98 -3.48 -7.21
CA VAL A 164 -10.25 -2.32 -6.68
C VAL A 164 -9.37 -1.77 -7.80
N THR A 165 -9.95 -0.92 -8.63
CA THR A 165 -9.31 -0.36 -9.82
C THR A 165 -10.07 0.88 -10.31
N ASN A 166 -9.40 1.68 -11.13
CA ASN A 166 -10.00 2.75 -11.94
C ASN A 166 -9.64 2.57 -13.43
N ASP A 167 -9.20 1.37 -13.82
CA ASP A 167 -8.76 1.07 -15.18
C ASP A 167 -9.95 0.66 -16.07
N THR A 168 -10.22 1.46 -17.09
CA THR A 168 -11.31 1.23 -18.04
C THR A 168 -11.13 0.00 -18.90
N ASP A 169 -9.93 -0.54 -19.02
CA ASP A 169 -9.66 -1.72 -19.83
C ASP A 169 -10.38 -2.96 -19.27
N LEU A 170 -10.83 -2.91 -18.01
CA LEU A 170 -11.67 -3.93 -17.37
C LEU A 170 -13.18 -3.77 -17.60
N THR A 171 -13.62 -2.73 -18.31
CA THR A 171 -15.04 -2.52 -18.65
C THR A 171 -15.66 -3.73 -19.36
N PRO A 172 -15.02 -4.33 -20.40
CA PRO A 172 -15.59 -5.49 -21.08
C PRO A 172 -15.76 -6.72 -20.16
N ALA A 173 -14.85 -6.89 -19.18
CA ALA A 173 -14.95 -7.97 -18.21
C ALA A 173 -16.19 -7.81 -17.31
N LEU A 174 -16.48 -6.59 -16.87
CA LEU A 174 -17.68 -6.29 -16.08
C LEU A 174 -18.98 -6.40 -16.88
N GLU A 175 -18.98 -5.98 -18.15
CA GLU A 175 -20.12 -6.15 -19.06
C GLU A 175 -20.45 -7.64 -19.26
N MET A 176 -19.43 -8.45 -19.53
CA MET A 176 -19.59 -9.89 -19.68
C MET A 176 -20.06 -10.54 -18.37
N LEU A 177 -19.50 -10.13 -17.23
CA LEU A 177 -19.93 -10.60 -15.91
C LEU A 177 -21.40 -10.27 -15.65
N GLN A 178 -21.85 -9.05 -15.97
CA GLN A 178 -23.26 -8.67 -15.82
C GLN A 178 -24.18 -9.53 -16.72
N ALA A 179 -23.78 -9.79 -17.96
CA ALA A 179 -24.57 -10.58 -18.89
C ALA A 179 -24.63 -12.07 -18.54
N ARG A 180 -23.52 -12.65 -18.04
CA ARG A 180 -23.36 -14.08 -17.80
C ARG A 180 -23.68 -14.50 -16.36
N CYS A 181 -23.36 -13.66 -15.39
CA CYS A 181 -23.56 -13.90 -13.98
C CYS A 181 -24.33 -12.71 -13.33
N PRO A 182 -25.56 -12.41 -13.77
CA PRO A 182 -26.32 -11.26 -13.27
C PRO A 182 -26.62 -11.32 -11.76
N HIS A 183 -26.61 -12.54 -11.18
CA HIS A 183 -26.82 -12.79 -9.76
C HIS A 183 -25.61 -12.41 -8.87
N ILE A 184 -24.41 -12.27 -9.46
CA ILE A 184 -23.22 -11.87 -8.72
C ILE A 184 -23.25 -10.36 -8.49
N ILE A 185 -23.19 -9.97 -7.21
CA ILE A 185 -23.09 -8.56 -6.83
C ILE A 185 -21.69 -8.05 -7.19
N ARG A 186 -21.64 -6.84 -7.73
CA ARG A 186 -20.42 -6.21 -8.27
C ARG A 186 -20.16 -4.94 -7.49
N GLY A 187 -19.13 -4.96 -6.65
CA GLY A 187 -18.60 -3.79 -5.97
C GLY A 187 -17.44 -3.19 -6.74
N LEU A 188 -17.34 -1.86 -6.74
CA LEU A 188 -16.19 -1.15 -7.31
C LEU A 188 -15.62 -0.22 -6.25
N VAL A 189 -14.33 -0.36 -5.95
CA VAL A 189 -13.57 0.56 -5.12
C VAL A 189 -12.56 1.27 -6.00
N ILE A 190 -12.70 2.59 -6.11
CA ILE A 190 -11.75 3.43 -6.83
C ILE A 190 -10.59 3.72 -5.88
N PRO A 191 -9.37 3.22 -6.16
CA PRO A 191 -8.22 3.49 -5.32
C PRO A 191 -7.72 4.90 -5.59
N THR A 192 -8.33 5.87 -4.91
CA THR A 192 -7.88 7.26 -4.88
C THR A 192 -8.08 7.82 -3.48
N ARG A 193 -7.37 8.91 -3.17
CA ARG A 193 -7.49 9.64 -1.92
C ARG A 193 -8.07 11.02 -2.18
N LYS A 194 -8.65 11.61 -1.15
CA LYS A 194 -8.95 13.04 -1.12
C LYS A 194 -7.67 13.80 -0.81
N VAL A 195 -7.39 14.87 -1.53
CA VAL A 195 -6.19 15.70 -1.38
C VAL A 195 -6.61 17.15 -1.15
N GLY A 196 -5.90 17.84 -0.26
CA GLY A 196 -6.13 19.24 0.07
C GLY A 196 -7.27 19.47 1.07
N ALA A 197 -7.33 20.69 1.63
CA ALA A 197 -8.33 21.07 2.63
C ALA A 197 -9.78 21.08 2.10
N GLY A 198 -9.95 21.20 0.77
CA GLY A 198 -11.25 21.12 0.09
C GLY A 198 -11.74 19.69 -0.17
N GLY A 199 -10.88 18.68 0.01
CA GLY A 199 -11.25 17.27 -0.19
C GLY A 199 -11.40 16.85 -1.66
N ASP A 200 -10.71 17.53 -2.57
CA ASP A 200 -10.71 17.20 -4.00
C ASP A 200 -10.14 15.79 -4.23
N LEU A 201 -10.72 15.05 -5.19
CA LEU A 201 -10.24 13.70 -5.51
C LEU A 201 -8.98 13.80 -6.38
N GLU A 202 -7.95 13.01 -6.06
CA GLU A 202 -6.74 12.93 -6.89
C GLU A 202 -7.05 12.33 -8.27
N ARG A 203 -8.11 11.50 -8.36
CA ARG A 203 -8.62 10.89 -9.58
C ARG A 203 -10.14 10.80 -9.53
N GLU A 204 -10.80 11.19 -10.62
CA GLU A 204 -12.24 10.96 -10.76
C GLU A 204 -12.53 9.48 -11.04
N ALA A 205 -13.64 9.00 -10.48
CA ALA A 205 -14.14 7.66 -10.74
C ALA A 205 -14.57 7.53 -12.21
N ASN A 206 -14.13 6.48 -12.89
CA ASN A 206 -14.55 6.28 -14.27
C ASN A 206 -16.05 5.97 -14.37
N VAL A 207 -16.74 6.74 -15.23
CA VAL A 207 -18.19 6.64 -15.44
C VAL A 207 -18.61 5.29 -16.04
N SER A 208 -17.79 4.66 -16.89
CA SER A 208 -18.16 3.38 -17.53
C SER A 208 -18.18 2.24 -16.50
N LEU A 209 -17.10 2.08 -15.73
CA LEU A 209 -17.00 1.07 -14.67
C LEU A 209 -18.07 1.26 -13.60
N ALA A 210 -18.28 2.51 -13.17
CA ALA A 210 -19.23 2.83 -12.12
C ALA A 210 -20.67 2.43 -12.46
N LYS A 211 -21.07 2.51 -13.75
CA LYS A 211 -22.40 2.10 -14.23
C LYS A 211 -22.65 0.60 -14.17
N LEU A 212 -21.58 -0.21 -14.24
CA LEU A 212 -21.68 -1.67 -14.25
C LEU A 212 -21.66 -2.27 -12.82
N ALA A 213 -21.26 -1.48 -11.84
CA ALA A 213 -21.23 -1.87 -10.44
C ALA A 213 -22.59 -1.62 -9.76
N HIS A 214 -22.94 -2.50 -8.82
CA HIS A 214 -24.12 -2.34 -7.97
C HIS A 214 -23.88 -1.30 -6.86
N TRP A 215 -22.63 -1.10 -6.47
CA TRP A 215 -22.21 -0.04 -5.57
C TRP A 215 -20.79 0.40 -5.92
N VAL A 216 -20.51 1.68 -5.66
CA VAL A 216 -19.20 2.29 -5.95
C VAL A 216 -18.71 3.03 -4.71
N ARG A 217 -17.51 2.68 -4.28
CA ARG A 217 -16.74 3.44 -3.31
C ARG A 217 -15.74 4.33 -4.04
N ARG A 218 -15.87 5.64 -3.86
CA ARG A 218 -15.15 6.64 -4.68
C ARG A 218 -13.76 7.00 -4.18
N HIS A 219 -13.40 6.63 -2.95
CA HIS A 219 -12.08 6.89 -2.38
C HIS A 219 -11.81 5.97 -1.19
N ILE A 220 -10.54 5.89 -0.81
CA ILE A 220 -10.05 5.32 0.45
C ILE A 220 -9.45 6.48 1.25
N SER A 221 -9.85 6.64 2.51
CA SER A 221 -9.37 7.74 3.35
C SER A 221 -8.01 7.44 3.98
N ASP A 222 -7.28 8.49 4.34
CA ASP A 222 -6.00 8.37 5.04
C ASP A 222 -6.16 7.70 6.42
N ASP A 223 -7.30 7.88 7.10
CA ASP A 223 -7.57 7.25 8.39
C ASP A 223 -7.73 5.74 8.27
N GLU A 224 -8.39 5.26 7.22
CA GLU A 224 -8.53 3.83 6.96
C GLU A 224 -7.20 3.20 6.54
N LEU A 225 -6.41 3.90 5.71
CA LEU A 225 -5.06 3.47 5.35
C LEU A 225 -4.18 3.38 6.59
N ARG A 226 -4.25 4.38 7.49
CA ARG A 226 -3.50 4.41 8.76
C ARG A 226 -3.94 3.31 9.71
N ALA A 227 -5.24 3.07 9.85
CA ALA A 227 -5.81 2.03 10.70
C ALA A 227 -5.50 0.61 10.18
N SER A 228 -5.12 0.48 8.92
CA SER A 228 -4.88 -0.81 8.25
C SER A 228 -3.41 -1.00 7.89
N GLN A 229 -2.47 -0.50 8.69
CA GLN A 229 -1.05 -0.81 8.47
C GLN A 229 -0.69 -2.17 9.08
N LEU A 230 0.15 -2.93 8.38
CA LEU A 230 0.77 -4.13 8.94
C LEU A 230 1.61 -3.75 10.16
N PRO A 231 1.82 -4.69 11.12
CA PRO A 231 2.85 -4.52 12.13
C PRO A 231 4.21 -4.25 11.48
N ASP A 232 5.01 -3.34 12.04
CA ASP A 232 6.33 -2.99 11.48
C ASP A 232 7.25 -4.20 11.28
N VAL A 233 7.08 -5.24 12.10
CA VAL A 233 7.77 -6.51 11.99
C VAL A 233 6.72 -7.61 11.91
N VAL A 234 6.63 -8.26 10.75
CA VAL A 234 5.78 -9.42 10.55
C VAL A 234 6.63 -10.68 10.74
N PRO A 235 6.40 -11.47 11.81
CA PRO A 235 7.18 -12.68 12.07
C PRO A 235 6.92 -13.70 10.96
N GLY A 236 7.99 -14.25 10.39
CA GLY A 236 7.94 -15.30 9.37
C GLY A 236 8.53 -16.61 9.88
N ARG A 237 8.27 -17.72 9.18
CA ARG A 237 8.78 -19.05 9.57
C ARG A 237 10.31 -19.15 9.63
N ARG A 238 11.02 -18.43 8.74
CA ARG A 238 12.50 -18.42 8.68
C ARG A 238 13.08 -17.04 8.97
N ARG A 239 12.49 -15.99 8.41
CA ARG A 239 12.94 -14.60 8.56
C ARG A 239 11.72 -13.70 8.70
N ALA A 240 11.79 -12.74 9.60
CA ALA A 240 10.77 -11.69 9.71
C ALA A 240 10.83 -10.74 8.51
N SER A 241 9.67 -10.24 8.08
CA SER A 241 9.58 -9.15 7.11
C SER A 241 9.46 -7.84 7.89
N ILE A 242 10.25 -6.84 7.52
CA ILE A 242 10.35 -5.58 8.26
C ILE A 242 9.93 -4.44 7.33
N LYS A 243 9.16 -3.49 7.87
CA LYS A 243 8.78 -2.27 7.16
C LYS A 243 10.03 -1.56 6.62
N PRO A 244 10.16 -1.37 5.29
CA PRO A 244 11.31 -0.69 4.71
C PRO A 244 11.48 0.74 5.24
N HIS A 245 12.71 1.17 5.49
CA HIS A 245 13.00 2.52 6.00
C HIS A 245 12.51 3.62 5.05
N SER A 246 12.63 3.41 3.74
CA SER A 246 12.13 4.32 2.71
C SER A 246 10.59 4.44 2.67
N TRP A 247 9.87 3.66 3.48
CA TRP A 247 8.40 3.67 3.56
C TRP A 247 7.87 4.42 4.79
N TYR A 248 8.75 4.91 5.67
CA TYR A 248 8.35 5.86 6.72
C TYR A 248 8.08 7.25 6.12
N ALA A 249 7.25 8.06 6.79
CA ALA A 249 6.86 9.39 6.31
C ALA A 249 8.07 10.30 6.04
N LYS A 250 9.08 10.23 6.92
CA LYS A 250 10.33 10.99 6.85
C LYS A 250 11.53 10.05 7.04
N PRO A 251 11.98 9.34 5.98
CA PRO A 251 13.07 8.35 6.10
C PRO A 251 14.38 8.95 6.64
N HIS A 252 14.65 10.22 6.37
CA HIS A 252 15.83 10.93 6.88
C HIS A 252 15.76 11.19 8.39
N HIS A 253 14.57 11.42 8.96
CA HIS A 253 14.41 11.50 10.42
C HIS A 253 14.68 10.16 11.09
N LEU A 254 14.18 9.06 10.51
CA LEU A 254 14.47 7.72 10.99
C LEU A 254 15.97 7.44 10.96
N ALA A 255 16.64 7.73 9.84
CA ALA A 255 18.08 7.54 9.71
C ALA A 255 18.86 8.35 10.77
N ARG A 256 18.50 9.62 10.97
CA ARG A 256 19.11 10.48 12.01
C ARG A 256 18.88 9.96 13.42
N MET A 257 17.65 9.52 13.74
CA MET A 257 17.34 8.91 15.05
C MET A 257 18.19 7.66 15.29
N LEU A 258 18.30 6.79 14.28
CA LEU A 258 19.11 5.57 14.34
C LEU A 258 20.59 5.89 14.55
N GLU A 259 21.11 6.95 13.94
CA GLU A 259 22.49 7.40 14.12
C GLU A 259 22.72 7.98 15.52
N MET A 260 21.88 8.94 15.93
CA MET A 260 22.02 9.63 17.21
C MET A 260 21.93 8.70 18.42
N ALA A 261 21.10 7.64 18.34
CA ALA A 261 20.90 6.72 19.45
C ALA A 261 22.04 5.68 19.62
N ARG A 262 22.94 5.52 18.63
CA ARG A 262 24.01 4.49 18.65
C ARG A 262 24.93 4.49 19.88
N PRO A 263 25.31 5.64 20.48
CA PRO A 263 26.17 5.65 21.65
C PRO A 263 25.55 4.93 22.86
N VAL A 264 24.22 4.85 22.93
CA VAL A 264 23.48 4.23 24.03
C VAL A 264 22.91 2.87 23.63
N LEU A 265 22.38 2.77 22.40
CA LEU A 265 21.71 1.59 21.87
C LEU A 265 22.53 1.06 20.68
N ARG A 266 23.23 -0.05 20.91
CA ARG A 266 24.32 -0.53 20.04
C ARG A 266 23.83 -1.07 18.70
N THR A 267 22.60 -1.59 18.67
CA THR A 267 22.01 -2.19 17.48
C THR A 267 20.77 -1.43 17.01
N GLU A 268 20.54 -1.43 15.70
CA GLU A 268 19.31 -0.85 15.12
C GLU A 268 18.04 -1.47 15.73
N GLY A 269 18.06 -2.78 15.99
CA GLY A 269 16.94 -3.47 16.64
C GLY A 269 16.64 -2.94 18.04
N GLU A 270 17.65 -2.58 18.82
CA GLU A 270 17.46 -1.93 20.14
C GLU A 270 16.88 -0.52 20.00
N VAL A 271 17.39 0.27 19.06
CA VAL A 271 16.85 1.62 18.79
C VAL A 271 15.38 1.55 18.39
N LEU A 272 15.03 0.68 17.44
CA LEU A 272 13.64 0.52 16.98
C LEU A 272 12.73 -0.04 18.09
N LYS A 273 13.25 -0.94 18.94
CA LYS A 273 12.51 -1.45 20.10
C LYS A 273 12.22 -0.35 21.11
N TRP A 274 13.18 0.54 21.37
CA TRP A 274 12.97 1.72 22.20
C TRP A 274 12.00 2.70 21.54
N ALA A 275 12.19 3.02 20.26
CA ALA A 275 11.38 4.00 19.54
C ALA A 275 9.89 3.63 19.43
N ARG A 276 9.57 2.33 19.53
CA ARG A 276 8.20 1.81 19.51
C ARG A 276 7.53 1.74 20.89
N ARG A 277 8.24 2.08 21.96
CA ARG A 277 7.69 2.14 23.32
C ARG A 277 7.24 3.55 23.65
N GLU A 278 6.18 3.65 24.44
CA GLU A 278 5.76 4.93 24.99
C GLU A 278 6.88 5.50 25.87
N SER A 279 7.18 6.78 25.67
CA SER A 279 8.19 7.48 26.45
C SER A 279 7.50 8.49 27.37
N THR A 280 7.70 8.35 28.68
CA THR A 280 7.22 9.32 29.67
C THR A 280 7.79 10.72 29.42
N HIS A 281 9.05 10.80 28.99
CA HIS A 281 9.72 12.07 28.64
C HIS A 281 9.15 12.74 27.39
N LEU A 282 8.45 11.99 26.54
CA LEU A 282 7.82 12.51 25.32
C LEU A 282 6.28 12.57 25.44
N GLY A 283 5.79 12.64 26.68
CA GLY A 283 4.35 12.76 26.98
C GLY A 283 3.57 11.49 26.69
N GLY A 284 4.16 10.32 26.92
CA GLY A 284 3.56 9.01 26.65
C GLY A 284 3.53 8.63 25.16
N ARG A 285 4.09 9.47 24.28
CA ARG A 285 4.13 9.20 22.84
C ARG A 285 5.34 8.34 22.48
N ARG A 286 5.22 7.58 21.39
CA ARG A 286 6.29 6.74 20.87
C ARG A 286 7.22 7.59 19.99
N PRO A 287 8.55 7.56 20.19
CA PRO A 287 9.49 8.27 19.31
C PRO A 287 9.27 8.00 17.82
N ILE A 288 8.92 6.76 17.46
CA ILE A 288 8.71 6.37 16.06
C ILE A 288 7.55 7.11 15.37
N ASP A 289 6.51 7.51 16.12
CA ASP A 289 5.40 8.29 15.57
C ASP A 289 5.74 9.77 15.50
N LEU A 290 6.54 10.27 16.45
CA LEU A 290 6.90 11.69 16.54
C LEU A 290 7.78 12.12 15.37
N ILE A 291 8.69 11.25 14.92
CA ILE A 291 9.59 11.55 13.80
C ILE A 291 8.87 11.66 12.44
N GLU A 292 7.55 11.44 12.37
CA GLU A 292 6.77 11.68 11.16
C GLU A 292 6.61 13.18 10.83
N THR A 293 6.87 14.06 11.81
CA THR A 293 6.82 15.52 11.66
C THR A 293 8.16 16.15 12.01
N ASP A 294 8.46 17.33 11.47
CA ASP A 294 9.73 18.02 11.76
C ASP A 294 9.79 18.42 13.26
N ALA A 295 8.73 19.05 13.79
CA ALA A 295 8.67 19.42 15.21
C ALA A 295 8.72 18.22 16.18
N GLY A 296 8.10 17.09 15.81
CA GLY A 296 8.17 15.88 16.62
C GLY A 296 9.55 15.22 16.55
N ALA A 297 10.21 15.28 15.40
CA ALA A 297 11.58 14.79 15.25
C ALA A 297 12.56 15.60 16.10
N ASP A 298 12.46 16.93 16.08
CA ASP A 298 13.30 17.82 16.92
C ASP A 298 13.16 17.46 18.40
N ALA A 299 11.94 17.27 18.90
CA ALA A 299 11.71 16.86 20.29
C ALA A 299 12.34 15.49 20.63
N VAL A 300 12.35 14.54 19.68
CA VAL A 300 13.01 13.24 19.86
C VAL A 300 14.54 13.39 19.88
N PHE A 301 15.09 14.21 18.97
CA PHE A 301 16.53 14.44 18.88
C PHE A 301 17.09 15.16 20.10
N ASP A 302 16.39 16.19 20.59
CA ASP A 302 16.73 16.91 21.82
C ASP A 302 16.75 15.97 23.03
N TYR A 303 15.77 15.06 23.11
CA TYR A 303 15.73 14.04 24.16
C TYR A 303 16.92 13.09 24.10
N ILE A 304 17.27 12.59 22.90
CA ILE A 304 18.41 11.68 22.73
C ILE A 304 19.72 12.39 23.13
N GLU A 305 19.89 13.65 22.71
CA GLU A 305 21.08 14.43 23.04
C GLU A 305 21.20 14.69 24.55
N ALA A 306 20.12 15.12 25.20
CA ALA A 306 20.09 15.34 26.64
C ALA A 306 20.41 14.06 27.42
N TYR A 307 19.84 12.92 27.02
CA TYR A 307 20.09 11.64 27.64
C TYR A 307 21.56 11.21 27.50
N ILE A 308 22.15 11.38 26.31
CA ILE A 308 23.56 11.05 26.08
C ILE A 308 24.48 11.90 26.96
N ARG A 309 24.22 13.21 27.06
CA ARG A 309 24.98 14.10 27.93
C ARG A 309 24.93 13.64 29.39
N GLU A 310 23.74 13.31 29.89
CA GLU A 310 23.57 12.81 31.26
C GLU A 310 24.33 11.49 31.52
N GLN A 311 24.37 10.58 30.53
CA GLN A 311 25.12 9.33 30.66
C GLN A 311 26.64 9.56 30.64
N LEU A 312 27.13 10.51 29.84
CA LEU A 312 28.55 10.87 29.80
C LEU A 312 29.00 11.54 31.10
N ASP A 313 28.20 12.46 31.65
CA ASP A 313 28.50 13.12 32.92
C ASP A 313 28.58 12.10 34.07
N LYS A 314 27.64 11.13 34.11
CA LYS A 314 27.65 10.03 35.09
C LYS A 314 28.86 9.11 34.97
N ALA A 315 29.37 8.90 33.75
CA ALA A 315 30.57 8.09 33.53
C ALA A 315 31.84 8.85 33.94
N GLY A 316 31.91 10.16 33.67
CA GLY A 316 33.02 11.02 34.08
C GLY A 316 33.20 11.12 35.61
N ASP A 317 32.10 11.22 36.35
CA ASP A 317 32.15 11.26 37.83
C ASP A 317 32.61 9.93 38.46
N GLN A 318 32.42 8.78 37.79
CA GLN A 318 32.88 7.47 38.28
C GLN A 318 34.39 7.24 38.08
N ASP A 319 34.96 7.77 36.99
CA ASP A 319 36.41 7.69 36.74
C ASP A 319 37.21 8.61 37.69
N ASP A 320 36.64 9.75 38.10
CA ASP A 320 37.28 10.69 39.05
C ASP A 320 37.25 10.21 40.52
N LEU A 321 36.32 9.32 40.86
CA LEU A 321 36.23 8.66 42.18
C LEU A 321 37.14 7.42 42.27
N SER A 322 37.39 6.72 41.16
CA SER A 322 38.25 5.52 41.12
C SER A 322 39.75 5.85 41.01
N SER A 323 40.10 7.06 40.56
CA SER A 323 41.49 7.55 40.48
C SER A 323 41.98 8.28 41.75
N LYS A 324 41.14 8.38 42.79
CA LYS A 324 41.47 8.90 44.13
C LYS A 324 41.65 7.82 45.21
N SER A 325 41.76 6.54 44.83
CA SER A 325 42.06 5.42 45.73
C SER A 325 43.48 4.89 45.52
#